data_AF-A0A9E3B300-F1
#
_entry.id   AF-A0A9E3B300-F1
#
_cell.length_a   1.000
_cell.length_b   1.000
_cell.length_c   1.000
_cell.angle_alpha   90.00
_cell.angle_beta   90.00
_cell.angle_gamma   90.00
#
_symmetry.space_group_name_H-M   'P 1'
#
loop_
_entity.id
_entity.type
_entity.pdbx_description
1 polymer ?
#
loop_
_entity_poly.entity_id
_entity_poly.type
_entity_poly.pdbx_seq_one_letter_code
_entity_poly.pdbx_strand_id
1 'polypeptide(L)'
;MVTARNLAILFGIVFVIVGVLGYVPNPIVGPDGIFVTNSLHNIVHLVSGIVLLLGAFTAFGSGNALKLIGVVYGLVAVLGFVMSGDEMFGIAMNMNDRWLHVVLAAAILAAGFLLPGERA
;
A
#
# COMPACT_ATOMS: atom_id res chain seq x y z
N MET A 1 8.41 11.16 -19.43
CA MET A 1 8.74 9.79 -18.97
C MET A 1 8.31 9.65 -17.53
N VAL A 2 7.68 8.53 -17.18
CA VAL A 2 7.25 8.23 -15.82
C VAL A 2 8.47 7.84 -14.98
N THR A 3 8.60 8.35 -13.75
CA THR A 3 9.74 8.08 -12.84
C THR A 3 9.28 7.38 -11.56
N ALA A 4 10.22 6.79 -10.81
CA ALA A 4 9.94 6.23 -9.49
C ALA A 4 9.29 7.28 -8.57
N ARG A 5 9.71 8.55 -8.65
CA ARG A 5 9.14 9.65 -7.88
C ARG A 5 7.66 9.89 -8.20
N ASN A 6 7.28 9.83 -9.47
CA ASN A 6 5.87 9.97 -9.87
C ASN A 6 5.00 8.88 -9.23
N LEU A 7 5.47 7.63 -9.23
CA LEU A 7 4.72 6.51 -8.67
C LEU A 7 4.71 6.51 -7.14
N ALA A 8 5.81 6.89 -6.49
CA ALA A 8 5.86 7.03 -5.04
C ALA A 8 4.83 8.08 -4.57
N ILE A 9 4.73 9.21 -5.26
CA ILE A 9 3.71 10.23 -4.96
C ILE A 9 2.29 9.69 -5.22
N LEU A 10 2.06 9.04 -6.37
CA LEU A 10 0.74 8.49 -6.71
C LEU A 10 0.25 7.48 -5.68
N PHE A 11 1.03 6.43 -5.43
CA PHE A 11 0.67 5.40 -4.45
C PHE A 11 0.58 6.00 -3.04
N GLY A 12 1.51 6.91 -2.68
CA GLY A 12 1.49 7.59 -1.39
C GLY A 12 0.20 8.35 -1.13
N ILE A 13 -0.25 9.16 -2.10
CA ILE A 13 -1.52 9.89 -2.02
C ILE A 13 -2.71 8.92 -1.95
N VAL A 14 -2.74 7.90 -2.82
CA VAL A 14 -3.84 6.92 -2.85
C VAL A 14 -3.96 6.22 -1.50
N PHE A 15 -2.84 5.78 -0.92
CA PHE A 15 -2.81 5.10 0.37
C PHE A 15 -3.27 6.00 1.53
N VAL A 16 -2.85 7.26 1.54
CA VAL A 16 -3.35 8.23 2.52
C VAL A 16 -4.87 8.42 2.37
N ILE A 17 -5.36 8.59 1.14
CA ILE A 17 -6.78 8.76 0.86
C ILE A 17 -7.58 7.54 1.35
N VAL A 18 -7.20 6.32 0.96
CA VAL A 18 -7.94 5.11 1.37
C VAL A 18 -7.85 4.86 2.88
N GLY A 19 -6.69 5.16 3.50
CA GLY A 19 -6.51 5.08 4.94
C GLY A 19 -7.43 6.03 5.70
N VAL A 20 -7.63 7.27 5.20
CA VAL A 20 -8.61 8.21 5.77
C VAL A 20 -10.04 7.79 5.46
N LEU A 21 -10.34 7.37 4.23
CA LEU A 21 -11.68 6.95 3.82
C LEU A 21 -12.18 5.76 4.64
N GLY A 22 -11.31 4.86 5.09
CA GLY A 22 -11.70 3.74 5.95
C GLY A 22 -12.31 4.15 7.30
N TYR A 23 -12.25 5.42 7.70
CA TYR A 23 -12.92 5.97 8.88
C TYR A 23 -14.23 6.71 8.57
N VAL A 24 -14.59 6.84 7.29
CA VAL A 24 -15.79 7.55 6.83
C VAL A 24 -16.71 6.54 6.13
N PRO A 25 -18.02 6.48 6.45
CA PRO A 25 -18.92 5.54 5.80
C PRO A 25 -18.91 5.68 4.27
N ASN A 26 -18.57 4.59 3.58
CA ASN A 26 -18.53 4.50 2.12
C ASN A 26 -18.61 3.02 1.69
N PRO A 27 -18.99 2.72 0.43
CA PRO A 27 -19.15 1.33 -0.03
C PRO A 27 -17.83 0.65 -0.45
N ILE A 28 -16.70 1.35 -0.44
CA ILE A 28 -15.44 0.87 -1.04
C ILE A 28 -14.53 0.27 0.03
N VAL A 29 -14.20 1.03 1.08
CA VAL A 29 -13.28 0.65 2.16
C VAL A 29 -13.93 0.84 3.53
N GLY A 30 -13.75 -0.13 4.43
CA GLY A 30 -14.26 -0.09 5.80
C GLY A 30 -14.91 -1.41 6.22
N PRO A 31 -15.52 -1.49 7.41
CA PRO A 31 -16.08 -2.75 7.93
C PRO A 31 -17.14 -3.39 7.02
N ASP A 32 -17.92 -2.56 6.31
CA ASP A 32 -18.99 -2.98 5.41
C ASP A 32 -18.66 -2.74 3.91
N GLY A 33 -17.38 -2.52 3.59
CA GLY A 33 -16.92 -2.17 2.24
C GLY A 33 -16.60 -3.38 1.35
N ILE A 34 -16.35 -3.12 0.06
CA ILE A 34 -15.79 -4.13 -0.88
C ILE A 34 -14.43 -4.64 -0.40
N PHE A 35 -13.61 -3.74 0.15
CA PHE A 35 -12.34 -4.01 0.83
C PHE A 35 -12.58 -3.84 2.33
N VAL A 36 -12.48 -4.94 3.08
CA VAL A 36 -12.88 -4.96 4.49
C VAL A 36 -11.69 -4.55 5.32
N THR A 37 -11.76 -3.34 5.86
CA THR A 37 -10.70 -2.75 6.67
C THR A 37 -11.20 -2.40 8.07
N ASN A 38 -10.33 -2.56 9.06
CA ASN A 38 -10.55 -2.08 10.42
C ASN A 38 -9.55 -0.95 10.73
N SER A 39 -9.64 -0.39 11.95
CA SER A 39 -8.78 0.72 12.36
C SER A 39 -7.28 0.42 12.19
N LEU A 40 -6.83 -0.81 12.45
CA LEU A 40 -5.42 -1.16 12.33
C LEU A 40 -4.98 -1.21 10.86
N HIS A 41 -5.80 -1.78 9.98
CA HIS A 41 -5.55 -1.79 8.54
C HIS A 41 -5.46 -0.36 7.98
N ASN A 42 -6.39 0.51 8.39
CA ASN A 42 -6.38 1.92 7.96
C ASN A 42 -5.11 2.65 8.41
N ILE A 43 -4.62 2.40 9.63
CA ILE A 43 -3.32 2.94 10.11
C ILE A 43 -2.17 2.42 9.23
N VAL A 44 -2.16 1.14 8.88
CA VAL A 44 -1.14 0.57 7.99
C VAL A 44 -1.15 1.26 6.63
N HIS A 45 -2.32 1.55 6.05
CA HIS A 45 -2.44 2.33 4.81
C HIS A 45 -1.85 3.74 4.98
N LEU A 46 -2.21 4.46 6.05
CA LEU A 46 -1.70 5.80 6.32
C LEU A 46 -0.18 5.83 6.45
N VAL A 47 0.39 4.93 7.26
CA VAL A 47 1.85 4.82 7.47
C VAL A 47 2.55 4.50 6.16
N SER A 48 2.03 3.53 5.40
CA SER A 48 2.59 3.14 4.11
C SER A 48 2.56 4.31 3.12
N GLY A 49 1.46 5.07 3.08
CA GLY A 49 1.34 6.27 2.24
C GLY A 49 2.32 7.36 2.64
N ILE A 50 2.50 7.63 3.94
CA ILE A 50 3.47 8.59 4.46
C ILE A 50 4.90 8.18 4.09
N VAL A 51 5.26 6.90 4.22
CA VAL A 51 6.60 6.40 3.85
C VAL A 51 6.90 6.63 2.37
N LEU A 52 5.92 6.37 1.49
CA LEU A 52 6.06 6.62 0.05
C LEU A 52 6.25 8.10 -0.27
N LEU A 53 5.46 8.97 0.38
CA LEU A 53 5.58 10.41 0.23
C LEU A 53 6.94 10.91 0.73
N LEU A 54 7.36 10.51 1.94
CA LEU A 54 8.68 10.87 2.47
C LEU A 54 9.80 10.41 1.54
N GLY A 55 9.71 9.22 0.96
CA GLY A 55 10.66 8.76 -0.06
C GLY A 55 10.78 9.71 -1.25
N ALA A 56 9.69 10.31 -1.70
CA ALA A 56 9.67 11.23 -2.84
C ALA A 56 10.21 12.64 -2.57
N PHE A 57 10.40 13.01 -1.29
CA PHE A 57 10.80 14.37 -0.87
C PHE A 57 12.01 14.40 0.07
N THR A 58 12.65 13.26 0.35
CA THR A 58 13.81 13.17 1.25
C THR A 58 14.96 12.40 0.61
N ALA A 59 16.14 12.45 1.26
CA ALA A 59 17.32 11.70 0.84
C ALA A 59 17.15 10.16 0.91
N PHE A 60 16.05 9.66 1.50
CA PHE A 60 15.75 8.23 1.46
C PHE A 60 15.52 7.72 0.03
N GLY A 61 14.92 8.56 -0.84
CA GLY A 61 14.73 8.29 -2.27
C GLY A 61 13.48 7.47 -2.61
N SER A 62 12.80 7.85 -3.68
CA SER A 62 11.53 7.22 -4.11
C SER A 62 11.68 5.73 -4.44
N GLY A 63 12.78 5.34 -5.09
CA GLY A 63 13.07 3.95 -5.41
C GLY A 63 13.19 3.06 -4.17
N ASN A 64 13.81 3.55 -3.09
CA ASN A 64 13.93 2.79 -1.85
C ASN A 64 12.59 2.68 -1.12
N ALA A 65 11.79 3.75 -1.09
CA ALA A 65 10.46 3.71 -0.50
C ALA A 65 9.52 2.75 -1.24
N LEU A 66 9.53 2.75 -2.57
CA LEU A 66 8.76 1.80 -3.37
C LEU A 66 9.21 0.35 -3.11
N LYS A 67 10.51 0.07 -3.06
CA LYS A 67 10.99 -1.28 -2.75
C LYS A 67 10.58 -1.72 -1.35
N LEU A 68 10.75 -0.86 -0.35
CA LEU A 68 10.38 -1.14 1.04
C LEU A 68 8.89 -1.49 1.16
N ILE A 69 8.02 -0.61 0.67
CA ILE A 69 6.57 -0.83 0.74
C ILE A 69 6.13 -2.00 -0.14
N GLY A 70 6.72 -2.15 -1.33
CA GLY A 70 6.45 -3.26 -2.22
C GLY A 70 6.78 -4.62 -1.60
N VAL A 71 7.91 -4.73 -0.87
CA VAL A 71 8.28 -5.95 -0.14
C VAL A 71 7.29 -6.21 1.00
N VAL A 72 6.94 -5.20 1.79
CA VAL A 72 5.93 -5.34 2.86
C VAL A 72 4.60 -5.83 2.29
N TYR A 73 4.12 -5.23 1.19
CA TYR A 73 2.87 -5.63 0.55
C TYR A 73 2.96 -7.03 -0.08
N GLY A 74 4.14 -7.43 -0.57
CA GLY A 74 4.39 -8.80 -1.01
C GLY A 74 4.29 -9.81 0.13
N LEU A 75 4.82 -9.48 1.31
CA LEU A 75 4.68 -10.30 2.51
C LEU A 75 3.22 -10.38 2.98
N VAL A 76 2.50 -9.25 3.01
CA VAL A 76 1.07 -9.21 3.34
C VAL A 76 0.26 -10.05 2.35
N ALA A 77 0.55 -9.95 1.04
CA ALA A 77 -0.10 -10.75 0.03
C ALA A 77 0.09 -12.26 0.28
N VAL A 78 1.33 -12.71 0.51
CA VAL A 78 1.64 -14.12 0.79
C VAL A 78 0.94 -14.58 2.08
N LEU A 79 1.11 -13.84 3.18
CA LEU A 79 0.51 -14.19 4.46
C LEU A 79 -1.02 -14.21 4.40
N GLY A 80 -1.64 -13.35 3.58
CA GLY A 80 -3.10 -13.28 3.42
C GLY A 80 -3.70 -14.54 2.81
N PHE A 81 -2.94 -15.29 2.00
CA PHE A 81 -3.36 -16.59 1.47
C PHE A 81 -2.93 -17.77 2.35
N VAL A 82 -1.87 -17.63 3.13
CA VAL A 82 -1.35 -18.69 4.01
C VAL A 82 -2.13 -18.77 5.33
N MET A 83 -2.52 -17.63 5.89
CA MET A 83 -3.24 -17.57 7.16
C MET A 83 -4.74 -17.86 6.95
N SER A 84 -5.33 -18.57 7.90
CA SER A 84 -6.76 -18.89 7.90
C SER A 84 -7.59 -17.80 8.57
N GLY A 85 -8.83 -17.61 8.15
CA GLY A 85 -9.71 -16.54 8.62
C GLY A 85 -9.57 -15.24 7.82
N ASP A 86 -10.32 -14.22 8.22
CA ASP A 86 -10.37 -12.90 7.55
C ASP A 86 -9.63 -11.82 8.34
N GLU A 87 -8.68 -12.22 9.19
CA GLU A 87 -7.80 -11.32 9.90
C GLU A 87 -6.34 -11.82 9.88
N MET A 88 -5.41 -10.88 9.78
CA MET A 88 -3.96 -11.11 9.91
C MET A 88 -3.43 -10.29 11.08
N PHE A 89 -3.08 -10.92 12.20
CA PHE A 89 -2.61 -10.23 13.41
C PHE A 89 -3.56 -9.10 13.88
N GLY A 90 -4.87 -9.31 13.73
CA GLY A 90 -5.91 -8.31 14.04
C GLY A 90 -6.12 -7.25 12.96
N ILE A 91 -5.50 -7.39 11.77
CA ILE A 91 -5.78 -6.58 10.57
C ILE A 91 -6.86 -7.30 9.77
N ALA A 92 -8.04 -6.71 9.66
CA ALA A 92 -9.13 -7.26 8.83
C ALA A 92 -8.73 -7.29 7.36
N MET A 93 -8.97 -8.40 6.67
CA MET A 93 -8.79 -8.53 5.22
C MET A 93 -9.71 -9.61 4.65
N ASN A 94 -10.56 -9.24 3.70
CA ASN A 94 -11.37 -10.22 2.98
C ASN A 94 -10.60 -10.78 1.76
N MET A 95 -11.27 -11.62 0.95
CA MET A 95 -10.66 -12.17 -0.26
C MET A 95 -10.29 -11.09 -1.30
N ASN A 96 -11.05 -10.00 -1.40
CA ASN A 96 -10.74 -8.90 -2.31
C ASN A 96 -9.46 -8.18 -1.89
N ASP A 97 -9.26 -7.96 -0.59
CA ASP A 97 -8.04 -7.38 -0.03
C ASP A 97 -6.82 -8.24 -0.39
N ARG A 98 -6.91 -9.56 -0.26
CA ARG A 98 -5.80 -10.48 -0.57
C ARG A 98 -5.32 -10.32 -2.02
N TRP A 99 -6.25 -10.31 -2.97
CA TRP A 99 -5.92 -10.11 -4.39
C TRP A 99 -5.42 -8.69 -4.68
N LEU A 100 -6.01 -7.66 -4.05
CA LEU A 100 -5.53 -6.29 -4.21
C LEU A 100 -4.08 -6.15 -3.75
N HIS A 101 -3.69 -6.78 -2.64
CA HIS A 101 -2.32 -6.77 -2.15
C HIS A 101 -1.34 -7.43 -3.13
N VAL A 102 -1.74 -8.51 -3.82
CA VAL A 102 -0.91 -9.12 -4.89
C VAL A 102 -0.66 -8.12 -6.02
N VAL A 103 -1.71 -7.47 -6.50
CA VAL A 103 -1.59 -6.47 -7.59
C VAL A 103 -0.76 -5.27 -7.15
N LEU A 104 -0.98 -4.76 -5.94
CA LEU A 104 -0.21 -3.66 -5.37
C LEU A 104 1.26 -4.04 -5.20
N ALA A 105 1.56 -5.21 -4.64
CA ALA A 105 2.93 -5.69 -4.48
C ALA A 105 3.65 -5.74 -5.83
N ALA A 106 3.03 -6.35 -6.84
CA ALA A 106 3.60 -6.42 -8.18
C ALA A 106 3.84 -5.03 -8.80
N ALA A 107 2.85 -4.14 -8.74
CA ALA A 107 2.94 -2.81 -9.33
C ALA A 107 3.99 -1.92 -8.63
N ILE A 108 4.01 -1.93 -7.29
CA ILE A 108 4.91 -1.13 -6.48
C ILE A 108 6.35 -1.63 -6.61
N LEU A 109 6.58 -2.95 -6.57
CA LEU A 109 7.92 -3.53 -6.78
C LEU A 109 8.42 -3.25 -8.20
N ALA A 110 7.58 -3.43 -9.22
CA ALA A 110 7.95 -3.10 -10.60
C ALA A 110 8.34 -1.62 -10.73
N ALA A 111 7.58 -0.70 -10.12
CA ALA A 111 7.92 0.71 -10.10
C ALA A 111 9.26 0.98 -9.38
N GLY A 112 9.51 0.32 -8.24
CA GLY A 112 10.72 0.51 -7.46
C GLY A 112 12.00 -0.04 -8.11
N PHE A 113 11.91 -1.14 -8.87
CA PHE A 113 13.08 -1.77 -9.50
C PHE A 113 13.32 -1.36 -10.95
N LEU A 114 12.28 -0.99 -11.70
CA LEU A 114 12.39 -0.80 -13.15
C LEU A 114 12.37 0.67 -13.60
N LEU A 115 11.83 1.60 -12.79
CA LEU A 115 11.74 3.00 -13.18
C LEU A 115 13.00 3.80 -12.78
N PRO A 116 13.36 4.83 -13.57
CA PRO A 116 14.46 5.71 -13.22
C PRO A 116 14.16 6.49 -11.92
N GLY A 117 15.18 6.62 -11.06
CA GLY A 117 15.13 7.39 -9.82
C GLY A 117 15.10 8.91 -10.05
N GLU A 118 15.25 9.70 -8.98
CA GLU A 118 15.36 11.15 -9.12
C GLU A 118 16.53 11.52 -10.05
N ARG A 119 16.28 12.41 -11.02
CA ARG A 119 17.36 13.02 -11.79
C ARG A 119 18.15 13.92 -10.82
N ALA A 120 19.45 13.67 -10.72
CA ALA A 120 20.41 14.58 -10.10
C ALA A 120 20.44 15.91 -10.85
#